data_AF-A0A842WQA6-F1
#
_entry.id   AF-A0A842WQA6-F1
#
_cell.length_a   1.000
_cell.length_b   1.000
_cell.length_c   1.000
_cell.angle_alpha   90.00
_cell.angle_beta   90.00
_cell.angle_gamma   90.00
#
_symmetry.space_group_name_H-M   'P 1'
#
loop_
_entity.id
_entity.type
_entity.pdbx_description
1 polymer ?
#
loop_
_entity_poly.entity_id
_entity_poly.type
_entity_poly.pdbx_seq_one_letter_code
_entity_poly.pdbx_strand_id
1 'polypeptide(L)'
;MTPKGNVTIEYRTTRGELKQAEFDSATDIIKLSLKEMTKIDLSILSEFPNLEVLNLHFNHLPRIDLSPIAQCKNLRALYLSQNRLRTIDITPIAEAPSLEVVRLDSNRITNVDLYPLADNDTLKSLNLTDNPLDTVDISPVYFTANVLIGDKIPVIADYMFKYPRRPKTIADVVYRRMSFRSYKDLFDEMGWKELRPRIETYLKNTPRNERFATQRSLYEGFGLGEIGAYDGPLSKIAGALPQYGSYESIRDELEAIMVLLLEEQLENDGPTTFLDPDALEDSAASHLIPKLKEVRKSEIENTVVFTKKGKAYMRPLWATGMGFEVLNQLNIGLETDMSGLQSVRGYLRSEGIQLEIEEVDYVRQKYYRASPSLRRHVFDMVLEYAKRKKR
;
A
#
# COMPACT_ATOMS: atom_id res chain seq x y z
N MET A 1 -40.05 0.14 5.80
CA MET A 1 -40.99 1.06 6.48
C MET A 1 -41.70 1.85 5.40
N THR A 2 -43.01 2.00 5.48
CA THR A 2 -43.78 2.91 4.60
C THR A 2 -43.31 4.35 4.84
N PRO A 3 -43.09 5.17 3.79
CA PRO A 3 -42.68 6.57 3.96
C PRO A 3 -43.71 7.32 4.81
N LYS A 4 -43.27 7.84 5.96
CA LYS A 4 -44.08 8.67 6.85
C LYS A 4 -44.00 10.11 6.38
N GLY A 5 -44.81 10.47 5.38
CA GLY A 5 -45.02 11.87 4.97
C GLY A 5 -43.74 12.70 4.90
N ASN A 6 -43.86 13.96 5.29
CA ASN A 6 -42.75 14.88 5.36
C ASN A 6 -42.04 14.81 6.72
N VAL A 7 -40.71 14.86 6.68
CA VAL A 7 -39.79 14.86 7.82
C VAL A 7 -39.01 16.17 7.80
N THR A 8 -38.86 16.78 8.96
CA THR A 8 -38.21 18.08 9.11
C THR A 8 -36.83 17.94 9.74
N ILE A 9 -35.85 18.59 9.13
CA ILE A 9 -34.49 18.73 9.65
C ILE A 9 -34.32 20.14 10.21
N GLU A 10 -33.86 20.22 11.47
CA GLU A 10 -33.59 21.48 12.15
C GLU A 10 -32.14 21.93 11.98
N TYR A 11 -31.95 23.23 11.76
CA TYR A 11 -30.63 23.84 11.64
C TYR A 11 -30.59 25.27 12.17
N ARG A 12 -29.40 25.72 12.56
CA ARG A 12 -29.14 27.08 13.03
C ARG A 12 -28.35 27.88 12.01
N THR A 13 -28.73 29.13 11.75
CA THR A 13 -28.02 30.01 10.80
C THR A 13 -26.87 30.77 11.45
N THR A 14 -26.11 31.56 10.67
CA THR A 14 -25.07 32.47 11.15
C THR A 14 -25.62 33.62 11.99
N ARG A 15 -26.91 33.94 11.84
CA ARG A 15 -27.62 34.92 12.66
C ARG A 15 -28.16 34.33 13.97
N GLY A 16 -27.97 33.02 14.19
CA GLY A 16 -28.47 32.31 15.37
C GLY A 16 -29.94 31.87 15.26
N GLU A 17 -30.59 32.12 14.13
CA GLU A 17 -31.99 31.73 13.88
C GLU A 17 -32.11 30.21 13.79
N LEU A 18 -33.13 29.63 14.43
CA LEU A 18 -33.52 28.25 14.21
C LEU A 18 -34.43 28.20 12.98
N LYS A 19 -34.06 27.36 12.02
CA LYS A 19 -34.83 27.11 10.80
C LYS A 19 -35.06 25.63 10.62
N GLN A 20 -36.06 25.32 9.82
CA GLN A 20 -36.52 23.98 9.52
C GLN A 20 -36.54 23.80 8.00
N ALA A 21 -36.10 22.65 7.54
CA ALA A 21 -36.21 22.23 6.15
C ALA A 21 -36.97 20.91 6.09
N GLU A 22 -38.04 20.91 5.31
CA GLU A 22 -38.98 19.79 5.20
C GLU A 22 -38.67 18.98 3.95
N PHE A 23 -38.61 17.65 4.09
CA PHE A 23 -38.30 16.70 3.03
C PHE A 23 -39.30 15.54 3.05
N ASP A 24 -39.61 14.97 1.89
CA ASP A 24 -40.32 13.70 1.85
C ASP A 24 -39.42 12.59 2.45
N SER A 25 -39.94 11.81 3.40
CA SER A 25 -39.26 10.65 3.99
C SER A 25 -38.80 9.61 2.95
N ALA A 26 -39.43 9.56 1.77
CA ALA A 26 -39.05 8.68 0.68
C ALA A 26 -37.81 9.16 -0.11
N THR A 27 -37.32 10.38 0.16
CA THR A 27 -36.22 10.97 -0.62
C THR A 27 -34.91 10.19 -0.47
N ASP A 28 -34.18 10.12 -1.58
CA ASP A 28 -32.85 9.52 -1.70
C ASP A 28 -31.73 10.56 -1.59
N ILE A 29 -32.04 11.85 -1.75
CA ILE A 29 -31.07 12.94 -1.74
C ILE A 29 -31.56 14.07 -0.83
N ILE A 30 -30.81 14.31 0.25
CA ILE A 30 -30.99 15.50 1.09
C ILE A 30 -29.90 16.51 0.74
N LYS A 31 -30.30 17.67 0.23
CA LYS A 31 -29.39 18.76 -0.12
C LYS A 31 -29.73 20.02 0.68
N LEU A 32 -28.86 20.34 1.64
CA LEU A 32 -28.95 21.52 2.51
C LEU A 32 -27.71 22.39 2.33
N SER A 33 -27.45 22.83 1.10
CA SER A 33 -26.37 23.79 0.79
C SER A 33 -26.85 25.22 1.06
N LEU A 34 -26.89 25.61 2.34
CA LEU A 34 -27.61 26.80 2.80
C LEU A 34 -26.73 28.04 2.99
N LYS A 35 -25.41 27.99 2.77
CA LYS A 35 -24.43 29.10 2.93
C LYS A 35 -24.42 29.82 4.29
N GLU A 36 -25.40 29.60 5.16
CA GLU A 36 -25.55 30.27 6.44
C GLU A 36 -25.60 29.28 7.60
N MET A 37 -25.59 27.97 7.38
CA MET A 37 -25.79 26.98 8.45
C MET A 37 -24.55 26.84 9.34
N THR A 38 -24.73 26.99 10.66
CA THR A 38 -23.67 26.86 11.69
C THR A 38 -23.86 25.65 12.61
N LYS A 39 -25.06 25.08 12.66
CA LYS A 39 -25.38 23.80 13.34
C LYS A 39 -26.50 23.12 12.58
N ILE A 40 -26.49 21.80 12.54
CA ILE A 40 -27.56 20.95 12.01
C ILE A 40 -27.79 19.79 12.99
N ASP A 41 -29.04 19.37 13.15
CA ASP A 41 -29.40 18.16 13.86
C ASP A 41 -29.66 17.03 12.85
N LEU A 42 -28.81 16.00 12.86
CA LEU A 42 -28.91 14.84 11.98
C LEU A 42 -29.56 13.63 12.66
N SER A 43 -30.03 13.76 13.90
CA SER A 43 -30.63 12.64 14.64
C SER A 43 -31.82 12.00 13.93
N ILE A 44 -32.53 12.77 13.10
CA ILE A 44 -33.70 12.31 12.34
C ILE A 44 -33.35 11.57 11.03
N LEU A 45 -32.06 11.43 10.68
CA LEU A 45 -31.66 10.76 9.42
C LEU A 45 -32.16 9.30 9.32
N SER A 46 -32.41 8.64 10.45
CA SER A 46 -33.00 7.29 10.48
C SER A 46 -34.41 7.21 9.88
N GLU A 47 -35.12 8.33 9.78
CA GLU A 47 -36.47 8.39 9.19
C GLU A 47 -36.44 8.48 7.64
N PHE A 48 -35.25 8.52 7.03
CA PHE A 48 -35.07 8.50 5.57
C PHE A 48 -34.50 7.15 5.10
N PRO A 49 -35.32 6.10 4.98
CA PRO A 49 -34.85 4.73 4.70
C PRO A 49 -34.18 4.59 3.32
N ASN A 50 -34.44 5.51 2.38
CA ASN A 50 -33.90 5.47 1.02
C ASN A 50 -32.71 6.43 0.83
N LEU A 51 -32.26 7.13 1.87
CA LEU A 51 -31.24 8.16 1.73
C LEU A 51 -29.93 7.58 1.20
N GLU A 52 -29.54 8.01 0.00
CA GLU A 52 -28.27 7.65 -0.65
C GLU A 52 -27.24 8.78 -0.59
N VAL A 53 -27.69 10.05 -0.60
CA VAL A 53 -26.80 11.21 -0.64
C VAL A 53 -27.20 12.25 0.40
N LEU A 54 -26.25 12.58 1.28
CA LEU A 54 -26.34 13.72 2.19
C LEU A 54 -25.38 14.81 1.75
N ASN A 55 -25.93 15.92 1.24
CA ASN A 55 -25.17 17.05 0.74
C ASN A 55 -25.34 18.29 1.64
N LEU A 56 -24.30 18.59 2.41
CA LEU A 56 -24.17 19.73 3.32
C LEU A 56 -23.06 20.69 2.87
N HIS A 57 -22.71 20.67 1.58
CA HIS A 57 -21.69 21.52 0.96
C HIS A 57 -22.00 23.01 1.10
N PHE A 58 -20.97 23.87 1.05
CA PHE A 58 -21.12 25.34 1.12
C PHE A 58 -21.94 25.81 2.32
N ASN A 59 -21.50 25.48 3.53
CA ASN A 59 -22.09 25.98 4.77
C ASN A 59 -21.02 26.56 5.69
N HIS A 60 -21.39 26.85 6.94
CA HIS A 60 -20.51 27.44 7.94
C HIS A 60 -20.40 26.57 9.19
N LEU A 61 -20.55 25.25 9.04
CA LEU A 61 -20.45 24.29 10.13
C LEU A 61 -19.03 24.30 10.70
N PRO A 62 -18.83 24.70 11.97
CA PRO A 62 -17.52 24.61 12.62
C PRO A 62 -17.23 23.20 13.18
N ARG A 63 -18.30 22.41 13.36
CA ARG A 63 -18.33 21.03 13.84
C ARG A 63 -19.61 20.36 13.31
N ILE A 64 -19.60 19.03 13.25
CA ILE A 64 -20.75 18.22 12.89
C ILE A 64 -20.68 16.91 13.66
N ASP A 65 -21.84 16.43 14.14
CA ASP A 65 -21.97 15.09 14.69
C ASP A 65 -22.46 14.15 13.57
N LEU A 66 -21.65 13.16 13.24
CA LEU A 66 -21.95 12.18 12.19
C LEU A 66 -22.51 10.88 12.73
N SER A 67 -22.61 10.68 14.05
CA SER A 67 -23.11 9.43 14.65
C SER A 67 -24.40 8.89 14.02
N PRO A 68 -25.40 9.72 13.63
CA PRO A 68 -26.62 9.24 12.99
C PRO A 68 -26.43 8.56 11.62
N ILE A 69 -25.33 8.84 10.89
CA ILE A 69 -25.11 8.27 9.56
C ILE A 69 -24.84 6.76 9.62
N ALA A 70 -24.35 6.25 10.76
CA ALA A 70 -24.12 4.82 10.96
C ALA A 70 -25.41 3.98 10.85
N GLN A 71 -26.58 4.59 11.09
CA GLN A 71 -27.89 3.94 10.95
C GLN A 71 -28.45 4.01 9.51
N CYS A 72 -27.83 4.81 8.63
CA CYS A 72 -28.30 5.05 7.27
C CYS A 72 -27.82 3.95 6.33
N LYS A 73 -28.59 2.86 6.24
CA LYS A 73 -28.22 1.63 5.52
C LYS A 73 -27.91 1.83 4.03
N ASN A 74 -28.47 2.85 3.41
CA ASN A 74 -28.32 3.13 1.97
C ASN A 74 -27.43 4.33 1.68
N LEU A 75 -26.88 5.03 2.69
CA LEU A 75 -26.10 6.25 2.44
C LEU A 75 -24.78 5.90 1.76
N ARG A 76 -24.57 6.42 0.55
CA ARG A 76 -23.39 6.16 -0.30
C ARG A 76 -22.46 7.35 -0.40
N ALA A 77 -22.99 8.56 -0.29
CA ALA A 77 -22.20 9.79 -0.44
C ALA A 77 -22.50 10.83 0.64
N LEU A 78 -21.44 11.31 1.28
CA LEU A 78 -21.46 12.41 2.24
C LEU A 78 -20.62 13.58 1.72
N TYR A 79 -21.27 14.72 1.47
CA TYR A 79 -20.60 15.93 1.02
C TYR A 79 -20.61 17.00 2.10
N LEU A 80 -19.43 17.29 2.64
CA LEU A 80 -19.16 18.27 3.68
C LEU A 80 -18.16 19.34 3.24
N SER A 81 -17.85 19.39 1.95
CA SER A 81 -16.89 20.34 1.41
C SER A 81 -17.30 21.79 1.68
N GLN A 82 -16.34 22.72 1.60
CA GLN A 82 -16.58 24.16 1.81
C GLN A 82 -17.42 24.50 3.05
N ASN A 83 -17.02 23.89 4.17
CA ASN A 83 -17.50 24.21 5.50
C ASN A 83 -16.39 24.90 6.31
N ARG A 84 -16.50 24.91 7.64
CA ARG A 84 -15.49 25.47 8.55
C ARG A 84 -15.04 24.44 9.58
N LEU A 85 -15.13 23.15 9.24
CA LEU A 85 -14.80 22.04 10.13
C LEU A 85 -13.32 22.15 10.52
N ARG A 86 -13.04 22.15 11.81
CA ARG A 86 -11.67 22.16 12.35
C ARG A 86 -11.15 20.77 12.70
N THR A 87 -12.08 19.88 13.03
CA THR A 87 -11.84 18.48 13.33
C THR A 87 -13.00 17.68 12.74
N ILE A 88 -12.77 16.38 12.57
CA ILE A 88 -13.78 15.43 12.15
C ILE A 88 -13.52 14.10 12.85
N ASP A 89 -14.58 13.49 13.38
CA ASP A 89 -14.53 12.12 13.88
C ASP A 89 -14.86 11.17 12.72
N ILE A 90 -13.95 10.24 12.45
CA ILE A 90 -14.04 9.27 11.35
C ILE A 90 -14.77 8.00 11.78
N THR A 91 -14.96 7.76 13.08
CA THR A 91 -15.61 6.55 13.61
C THR A 91 -16.98 6.28 12.97
N PRO A 92 -17.91 7.27 12.88
CA PRO A 92 -19.21 7.03 12.25
C PRO A 92 -19.15 6.76 10.75
N ILE A 93 -18.08 7.21 10.06
CA ILE A 93 -17.84 6.93 8.65
C ILE A 93 -17.43 5.46 8.47
N ALA A 94 -16.57 4.95 9.36
CA ALA A 94 -16.14 3.55 9.34
C ALA A 94 -17.31 2.58 9.61
N GLU A 95 -18.24 2.97 10.49
CA GLU A 95 -19.42 2.19 10.86
C GLU A 95 -20.57 2.26 9.84
N ALA A 96 -20.52 3.20 8.89
CA ALA A 96 -21.56 3.37 7.89
C ALA A 96 -21.51 2.23 6.84
N PRO A 97 -22.56 1.39 6.75
CA PRO A 97 -22.48 0.08 6.08
C PRO A 97 -22.38 0.16 4.55
N SER A 98 -22.71 1.31 3.95
CA SER A 98 -22.77 1.49 2.49
C SER A 98 -22.04 2.74 2.00
N LEU A 99 -21.34 3.45 2.90
CA LEU A 99 -20.75 4.75 2.59
C LEU A 99 -19.49 4.58 1.72
N GLU A 100 -19.52 5.12 0.51
CA GLU A 100 -18.46 4.94 -0.48
C GLU A 100 -17.64 6.21 -0.69
N VAL A 101 -18.26 7.38 -0.57
CA VAL A 101 -17.64 8.67 -0.92
C VAL A 101 -17.83 9.68 0.20
N VAL A 102 -16.71 10.20 0.69
CA VAL A 102 -16.68 11.30 1.66
C VAL A 102 -15.89 12.47 1.06
N ARG A 103 -16.51 13.65 1.02
CA ARG A 103 -15.82 14.88 0.63
C ARG A 103 -15.75 15.85 1.80
N LEU A 104 -14.54 16.14 2.23
CA LEU A 104 -14.19 17.07 3.30
C LEU A 104 -13.31 18.22 2.79
N ASP A 105 -13.19 18.39 1.48
CA ASP A 105 -12.32 19.41 0.89
C ASP A 105 -12.74 20.84 1.22
N SER A 106 -11.77 21.76 1.21
CA SER A 106 -12.01 23.18 1.52
C SER A 106 -12.62 23.39 2.91
N ASN A 107 -12.10 22.71 3.92
CA ASN A 107 -12.44 22.92 5.33
C ASN A 107 -11.24 23.57 6.07
N ARG A 108 -11.22 23.47 7.41
CA ARG A 108 -10.15 24.00 8.27
C ARG A 108 -9.54 22.89 9.13
N ILE A 109 -9.57 21.65 8.64
CA ILE A 109 -9.08 20.48 9.36
C ILE A 109 -7.55 20.53 9.40
N THR A 110 -6.97 20.52 10.61
CA THR A 110 -5.52 20.53 10.78
C THR A 110 -4.95 19.15 11.06
N ASN A 111 -5.75 18.24 11.62
CA ASN A 111 -5.39 16.86 11.91
C ASN A 111 -6.60 15.94 11.73
N VAL A 112 -6.37 14.71 11.29
CA VAL A 112 -7.40 13.67 11.16
C VAL A 112 -6.79 12.30 11.45
N ASP A 113 -7.46 11.52 12.30
CA ASP A 113 -7.11 10.12 12.53
C ASP A 113 -7.92 9.23 11.60
N LEU A 114 -7.23 8.47 10.74
CA LEU A 114 -7.84 7.55 9.79
C LEU A 114 -7.89 6.11 10.30
N TYR A 115 -7.35 5.81 11.49
CA TYR A 115 -7.28 4.45 12.02
C TYR A 115 -8.63 3.73 12.14
N PRO A 116 -9.76 4.40 12.46
CA PRO A 116 -11.07 3.75 12.42
C PRO A 116 -11.41 3.10 11.07
N LEU A 117 -10.78 3.52 9.96
CA LEU A 117 -10.98 2.96 8.63
C LEU A 117 -10.10 1.72 8.32
N ALA A 118 -9.28 1.24 9.26
CA ALA A 118 -8.33 0.14 9.01
C ALA A 118 -9.00 -1.15 8.50
N ASP A 119 -10.20 -1.45 9.00
CA ASP A 119 -11.02 -2.60 8.60
C ASP A 119 -12.24 -2.19 7.75
N ASN A 120 -12.26 -0.95 7.23
CA ASN A 120 -13.37 -0.47 6.41
C ASN A 120 -13.18 -0.90 4.95
N ASP A 121 -14.12 -1.71 4.46
CA ASP A 121 -14.12 -2.25 3.09
C ASP A 121 -15.07 -1.51 2.14
N THR A 122 -15.83 -0.52 2.64
CA THR A 122 -16.89 0.16 1.87
C THR A 122 -16.44 1.48 1.27
N LEU A 123 -15.56 2.22 1.96
CA LEU A 123 -15.08 3.53 1.55
C LEU A 123 -14.17 3.41 0.34
N LYS A 124 -14.55 4.07 -0.74
CA LYS A 124 -13.81 4.09 -2.02
C LYS A 124 -13.07 5.39 -2.24
N SER A 125 -13.57 6.50 -1.69
CA SER A 125 -12.96 7.81 -1.88
C SER A 125 -13.14 8.73 -0.68
N LEU A 126 -12.03 9.34 -0.27
CA LEU A 126 -11.93 10.35 0.78
C LEU A 126 -11.21 11.58 0.21
N ASN A 127 -11.89 12.73 0.17
CA ASN A 127 -11.27 13.97 -0.26
C ASN A 127 -10.97 14.89 0.92
N LEU A 128 -9.68 15.16 1.15
CA LEU A 128 -9.14 16.05 2.18
C LEU A 128 -8.41 17.26 1.58
N THR A 129 -8.49 17.50 0.26
CA THR A 129 -7.81 18.64 -0.39
C THR A 129 -8.24 19.98 0.21
N ASP A 130 -7.41 21.01 0.10
CA ASP A 130 -7.72 22.36 0.58
C ASP A 130 -8.06 22.42 2.08
N ASN A 131 -7.44 21.54 2.88
CA ASN A 131 -7.40 21.64 4.33
C ASN A 131 -5.97 22.00 4.79
N PRO A 132 -5.81 22.75 5.89
CA PRO A 132 -4.51 23.07 6.46
C PRO A 132 -3.96 21.90 7.30
N LEU A 133 -3.93 20.69 6.74
CA LEU A 133 -3.40 19.50 7.43
C LEU A 133 -1.89 19.63 7.64
N ASP A 134 -1.43 19.34 8.86
CA ASP A 134 0.00 19.30 9.17
C ASP A 134 0.66 18.04 8.58
N THR A 135 -0.02 16.91 8.69
CA THR A 135 0.35 15.61 8.14
C THR A 135 -0.88 14.69 8.10
N VAL A 136 -0.77 13.55 7.41
CA VAL A 136 -1.80 12.50 7.43
C VAL A 136 -1.18 11.13 7.28
N ASP A 137 -1.54 10.21 8.18
CA ASP A 137 -1.18 8.79 8.10
C ASP A 137 -2.25 8.05 7.28
N ILE A 138 -1.86 7.54 6.12
CA ILE A 138 -2.76 6.84 5.20
C ILE A 138 -2.69 5.31 5.33
N SER A 139 -1.89 4.77 6.24
CA SER A 139 -1.74 3.32 6.47
C SER A 139 -3.09 2.58 6.61
N PRO A 140 -4.11 3.13 7.32
CA PRO A 140 -5.39 2.45 7.49
C PRO A 140 -6.18 2.28 6.18
N VAL A 141 -5.93 3.14 5.20
CA VAL A 141 -6.71 3.20 3.96
C VAL A 141 -5.86 2.89 2.72
N TYR A 142 -4.61 2.48 2.91
CA TYR A 142 -3.62 2.33 1.84
C TYR A 142 -4.18 1.47 0.70
N PHE A 143 -4.70 0.28 1.02
CA PHE A 143 -5.24 -0.64 0.01
C PHE A 143 -6.71 -0.43 -0.34
N THR A 144 -7.48 0.28 0.49
CA THR A 144 -8.94 0.25 0.44
C THR A 144 -9.56 1.49 -0.20
N ALA A 145 -9.00 2.69 0.02
CA ALA A 145 -9.68 3.95 -0.36
C ALA A 145 -8.79 4.95 -1.11
N ASN A 146 -9.41 5.70 -2.04
CA ASN A 146 -8.75 6.79 -2.75
C ASN A 146 -8.72 8.04 -1.91
N VAL A 147 -7.55 8.36 -1.37
CA VAL A 147 -7.35 9.58 -0.59
C VAL A 147 -6.80 10.68 -1.48
N LEU A 148 -7.56 11.75 -1.63
CA LEU A 148 -7.13 13.00 -2.25
C LEU A 148 -6.67 13.95 -1.15
N ILE A 149 -5.43 14.43 -1.21
CA ILE A 149 -4.82 15.31 -0.22
C ILE A 149 -4.15 16.44 -0.97
N GLY A 150 -4.16 17.65 -0.39
CA GLY A 150 -3.53 18.81 -0.99
C GLY A 150 -2.03 18.61 -1.18
N ASP A 151 -1.52 19.11 -2.31
CA ASP A 151 -0.16 18.81 -2.77
C ASP A 151 0.89 19.07 -1.70
N LYS A 152 0.79 20.14 -0.91
CA LYS A 152 1.82 20.55 0.05
C LYS A 152 1.87 19.73 1.35
N ILE A 153 0.92 18.84 1.58
CA ILE A 153 0.76 18.14 2.86
C ILE A 153 1.71 16.92 2.89
N PRO A 154 2.58 16.80 3.91
CA PRO A 154 3.32 15.58 4.17
C PRO A 154 2.40 14.38 4.37
N VAL A 155 2.71 13.26 3.72
CA VAL A 155 1.95 12.02 3.86
C VAL A 155 2.84 11.00 4.54
N ILE A 156 2.31 10.34 5.56
CA ILE A 156 3.00 9.28 6.29
C ILE A 156 2.31 7.96 5.99
N ALA A 157 3.10 6.89 5.92
CA ALA A 157 2.59 5.53 5.87
C ALA A 157 3.52 4.57 6.62
N ASP A 158 2.97 3.42 7.00
CA ASP A 158 3.70 2.30 7.56
C ASP A 158 4.78 1.84 6.57
N TYR A 159 5.97 1.53 7.10
CA TYR A 159 7.11 1.17 6.28
C TYR A 159 6.85 -0.04 5.39
N MET A 160 6.01 -1.00 5.80
CA MET A 160 5.70 -2.17 4.97
C MET A 160 5.04 -1.85 3.64
N PHE A 161 4.58 -0.61 3.45
CA PHE A 161 4.00 -0.12 2.18
C PHE A 161 5.01 0.58 1.27
N LYS A 162 6.31 0.60 1.63
CA LYS A 162 7.37 1.27 0.87
C LYS A 162 7.52 0.78 -0.56
N TYR A 163 7.52 -0.53 -0.76
CA TYR A 163 7.73 -1.16 -2.06
C TYR A 163 6.47 -1.76 -2.71
N PRO A 164 5.43 -2.17 -1.97
CA PRO A 164 4.17 -2.54 -2.60
C PRO A 164 3.69 -1.49 -3.59
N ARG A 165 3.14 -1.95 -4.70
CA ARG A 165 2.66 -1.05 -5.73
C ARG A 165 1.59 -0.14 -5.14
N ARG A 166 1.63 1.14 -5.55
CA ARG A 166 0.55 2.09 -5.31
C ARG A 166 -0.80 1.43 -5.61
N PRO A 167 -1.68 1.30 -4.62
CA PRO A 167 -3.04 0.85 -4.83
C PRO A 167 -3.75 1.79 -5.79
N LYS A 168 -4.65 1.26 -6.65
CA LYS A 168 -5.43 2.10 -7.59
C LYS A 168 -6.16 3.24 -6.89
N THR A 169 -6.42 3.03 -5.61
CA THR A 169 -7.17 3.87 -4.74
C THR A 169 -6.34 5.11 -4.38
N ILE A 170 -5.18 5.03 -3.71
CA ILE A 170 -4.37 6.21 -3.34
C ILE A 170 -4.11 7.16 -4.51
N ALA A 171 -4.23 8.48 -4.39
CA ALA A 171 -3.96 9.43 -5.46
C ALA A 171 -2.45 9.59 -5.81
N ASP A 172 -2.13 10.02 -7.04
CA ASP A 172 -0.73 10.18 -7.51
C ASP A 172 0.07 11.18 -6.67
N VAL A 173 -0.58 12.27 -6.27
CA VAL A 173 0.05 13.34 -5.51
C VAL A 173 0.46 12.86 -4.12
N VAL A 174 -0.37 12.01 -3.52
CA VAL A 174 -0.16 11.39 -2.21
C VAL A 174 1.04 10.44 -2.27
N TYR A 175 1.07 9.59 -3.29
CA TYR A 175 2.15 8.60 -3.43
C TYR A 175 3.54 9.23 -3.56
N ARG A 176 3.66 10.33 -4.32
CA ARG A 176 4.97 10.97 -4.57
C ARG A 176 5.56 11.72 -3.38
N ARG A 177 4.77 11.96 -2.33
CA ARG A 177 5.17 12.73 -1.14
C ARG A 177 5.09 11.91 0.14
N MET A 178 4.97 10.60 -0.01
CA MET A 178 4.88 9.67 1.10
C MET A 178 6.26 9.48 1.73
N SER A 179 6.32 9.69 3.03
CA SER A 179 7.42 9.26 3.89
C SER A 179 7.01 8.00 4.64
N PHE A 180 7.93 7.03 4.71
CA PHE A 180 7.73 5.78 5.42
C PHE A 180 8.39 5.88 6.80
N ARG A 181 7.64 5.68 7.88
CA ARG A 181 8.19 5.74 9.24
C ARG A 181 8.97 4.49 9.56
N SER A 182 10.18 4.59 10.09
CA SER A 182 10.91 3.40 10.52
C SER A 182 10.14 2.67 11.62
N TYR A 183 10.34 1.36 11.74
CA TYR A 183 9.69 0.64 12.84
C TYR A 183 10.26 1.00 14.19
N LYS A 184 11.47 1.54 14.26
CA LYS A 184 11.99 2.12 15.49
C LYS A 184 11.14 3.31 15.94
N ASP A 185 10.85 4.26 15.04
CA ASP A 185 10.03 5.42 15.37
C ASP A 185 8.60 5.01 15.76
N LEU A 186 8.00 4.07 15.02
CA LEU A 186 6.67 3.54 15.33
C LEU A 186 6.67 2.82 16.68
N PHE A 187 7.70 2.03 16.97
CA PHE A 187 7.85 1.33 18.25
C PHE A 187 7.98 2.32 19.41
N ASP A 188 8.83 3.34 19.27
CA ASP A 188 9.04 4.35 20.32
C ASP A 188 7.76 5.16 20.59
N GLU A 189 6.88 5.31 19.60
CA GLU A 189 5.60 6.02 19.72
C GLU A 189 4.48 5.19 20.38
N MET A 190 4.27 3.93 19.95
CA MET A 190 3.09 3.14 20.38
C MET A 190 3.44 1.84 21.13
N GLY A 191 4.71 1.46 21.14
CA GLY A 191 5.20 0.20 21.70
C GLY A 191 4.82 -1.03 20.88
N TRP A 192 5.47 -2.15 21.18
CA TRP A 192 5.24 -3.41 20.45
C TRP A 192 3.81 -3.93 20.55
N LYS A 193 3.17 -3.74 21.71
CA LYS A 193 1.82 -4.25 21.97
C LYS A 193 0.80 -3.75 20.94
N GLU A 194 0.95 -2.52 20.48
CA GLU A 194 0.08 -1.91 19.47
C GLU A 194 0.63 -2.07 18.05
N LEU A 195 1.97 -2.05 17.86
CA LEU A 195 2.58 -2.21 16.54
C LEU A 195 2.47 -3.65 15.99
N ARG A 196 2.67 -4.66 16.84
CA ARG A 196 2.62 -6.08 16.47
C ARG A 196 1.33 -6.47 15.77
N PRO A 197 0.12 -6.25 16.34
CA PRO A 197 -1.11 -6.65 15.68
C PRO A 197 -1.33 -5.93 14.34
N ARG A 198 -0.85 -4.69 14.19
CA ARG A 198 -0.88 -3.98 12.90
C ARG A 198 -0.06 -4.71 11.85
N ILE A 199 1.21 -4.99 12.14
CA ILE A 199 2.10 -5.75 11.24
C ILE A 199 1.48 -7.11 10.92
N GLU A 200 0.96 -7.81 11.92
CA GLU A 200 0.34 -9.13 11.76
C GLU A 200 -0.88 -9.08 10.81
N THR A 201 -1.77 -8.10 11.00
CA THR A 201 -2.93 -7.87 10.14
C THR A 201 -2.51 -7.61 8.70
N TYR A 202 -1.52 -6.75 8.48
CA TYR A 202 -1.04 -6.45 7.14
C TYR A 202 -0.38 -7.66 6.48
N LEU A 203 0.44 -8.43 7.19
CA LEU A 203 1.05 -9.66 6.65
C LEU A 203 -0.02 -10.69 6.23
N LYS A 204 -1.12 -10.80 6.99
CA LYS A 204 -2.24 -11.69 6.69
C LYS A 204 -3.06 -11.23 5.48
N ASN A 205 -3.33 -9.93 5.40
CA ASN A 205 -4.20 -9.34 4.38
C ASN A 205 -3.49 -8.95 3.09
N THR A 206 -2.15 -9.01 3.07
CA THR A 206 -1.36 -8.66 1.89
C THR A 206 -1.72 -9.55 0.68
N PRO A 207 -2.09 -8.94 -0.47
CA PRO A 207 -2.37 -9.67 -1.70
C PRO A 207 -1.21 -10.57 -2.13
N ARG A 208 -1.51 -11.76 -2.67
CA ARG A 208 -0.50 -12.77 -3.04
C ARG A 208 0.65 -12.21 -3.90
N ASN A 209 0.33 -11.25 -4.77
CA ASN A 209 1.27 -10.62 -5.70
C ASN A 209 2.10 -9.47 -5.11
N GLU A 210 1.80 -9.01 -3.90
CA GLU A 210 2.55 -7.96 -3.20
C GLU A 210 3.43 -8.55 -2.09
N ARG A 211 3.25 -9.84 -1.74
CA ARG A 211 3.93 -10.51 -0.62
C ARG A 211 5.45 -10.26 -0.54
N PHE A 212 6.17 -10.42 -1.64
CA PHE A 212 7.62 -10.21 -1.65
C PHE A 212 7.96 -8.76 -1.33
N ALA A 213 7.27 -7.81 -1.96
CA ALA A 213 7.47 -6.38 -1.72
C ALA A 213 7.14 -6.00 -0.27
N THR A 214 6.03 -6.50 0.27
CA THR A 214 5.63 -6.28 1.68
C THR A 214 6.65 -6.88 2.65
N GLN A 215 7.14 -8.10 2.42
CA GLN A 215 8.18 -8.71 3.25
C GLN A 215 9.47 -7.88 3.21
N ARG A 216 9.93 -7.52 2.01
CA ARG A 216 11.14 -6.72 1.86
C ARG A 216 11.01 -5.38 2.58
N SER A 217 9.87 -4.70 2.43
CA SER A 217 9.57 -3.45 3.13
C SER A 217 9.53 -3.65 4.65
N LEU A 218 8.90 -4.72 5.15
CA LEU A 218 8.89 -5.04 6.58
C LEU A 218 10.33 -5.08 7.13
N TYR A 219 11.20 -5.85 6.49
CA TYR A 219 12.57 -6.06 6.96
C TYR A 219 13.43 -4.82 6.82
N GLU A 220 13.29 -4.06 5.73
CA GLU A 220 13.99 -2.79 5.60
C GLU A 220 13.51 -1.77 6.66
N GLY A 221 12.24 -1.81 7.06
CA GLY A 221 11.69 -0.99 8.15
C GLY A 221 12.32 -1.30 9.51
N PHE A 222 12.80 -2.53 9.71
CA PHE A 222 13.57 -2.96 10.88
C PHE A 222 15.09 -2.74 10.73
N GLY A 223 15.55 -2.22 9.58
CA GLY A 223 16.97 -2.10 9.27
C GLY A 223 17.64 -3.46 9.05
N LEU A 224 16.93 -4.37 8.37
CA LEU A 224 17.34 -5.73 7.99
C LEU A 224 17.12 -5.95 6.49
N GLY A 225 17.29 -4.90 5.68
CA GLY A 225 16.94 -4.91 4.25
C GLY A 225 17.79 -5.86 3.41
N GLU A 226 19.01 -6.13 3.86
CA GLU A 226 20.01 -7.02 3.25
C GLU A 226 19.56 -8.50 3.25
N ILE A 227 18.84 -8.93 4.28
CA ILE A 227 18.22 -10.27 4.34
C ILE A 227 16.75 -10.26 3.89
N GLY A 228 16.23 -9.11 3.44
CA GLY A 228 14.86 -8.92 3.00
C GLY A 228 14.52 -9.54 1.62
N ALA A 229 14.75 -10.84 1.44
CA ALA A 229 14.65 -11.52 0.14
C ALA A 229 13.96 -12.89 0.17
N TYR A 230 13.03 -13.09 1.10
CA TYR A 230 12.26 -14.33 1.20
C TYR A 230 11.08 -14.33 0.23
N ASP A 231 11.04 -15.31 -0.66
CA ASP A 231 10.00 -15.50 -1.68
C ASP A 231 9.00 -16.61 -1.30
N GLY A 232 8.46 -16.51 -0.08
CA GLY A 232 7.48 -17.48 0.44
C GLY A 232 6.23 -16.85 1.06
N PRO A 233 5.40 -17.66 1.74
CA PRO A 233 4.17 -17.19 2.36
C PRO A 233 4.45 -16.34 3.62
N LEU A 234 3.83 -15.16 3.68
CA LEU A 234 3.93 -14.24 4.83
C LEU A 234 3.36 -14.81 6.14
N SER A 235 2.54 -15.87 6.08
CA SER A 235 2.00 -16.53 7.26
C SER A 235 3.09 -17.13 8.15
N LYS A 236 4.24 -17.53 7.59
CA LYS A 236 5.38 -18.01 8.38
C LYS A 236 5.98 -16.88 9.24
N ILE A 237 6.09 -15.67 8.69
CA ILE A 237 6.57 -14.49 9.41
C ILE A 237 5.51 -14.04 10.43
N ALA A 238 4.24 -13.91 10.01
CA ALA A 238 3.16 -13.47 10.88
C ALA A 238 2.96 -14.38 12.10
N GLY A 239 3.07 -15.70 11.91
CA GLY A 239 2.97 -16.69 12.99
C GLY A 239 4.18 -16.73 13.92
N ALA A 240 5.32 -16.18 13.50
CA ALA A 240 6.56 -16.15 14.26
C ALA A 240 6.86 -14.78 14.89
N LEU A 241 5.99 -13.78 14.73
CA LEU A 241 6.20 -12.46 15.34
C LEU A 241 6.34 -12.58 16.86
N PRO A 242 7.40 -12.00 17.47
CA PRO A 242 7.62 -12.03 18.91
C PRO A 242 6.39 -11.51 19.67
N GLN A 243 6.11 -12.06 20.85
CA GLN A 243 4.94 -11.61 21.64
C GLN A 243 5.21 -10.33 22.42
N TYR A 244 6.44 -10.16 22.92
CA TYR A 244 6.91 -9.05 23.74
C TYR A 244 8.42 -8.92 23.57
N GLY A 245 8.98 -7.75 23.88
CA GLY A 245 10.42 -7.50 23.81
C GLY A 245 10.75 -6.03 23.69
N SER A 246 12.03 -5.68 23.84
CA SER A 246 12.55 -4.38 23.36
C SER A 246 12.63 -4.39 21.83
N TYR A 247 12.77 -3.21 21.23
CA TYR A 247 12.95 -3.09 19.78
C TYR A 247 14.12 -3.93 19.28
N GLU A 248 15.24 -3.91 20.00
CA GLU A 248 16.46 -4.66 19.67
C GLU A 248 16.22 -6.17 19.74
N SER A 249 15.60 -6.67 20.82
CA SER A 249 15.26 -8.10 20.95
C SER A 249 14.33 -8.56 19.83
N ILE A 250 13.32 -7.75 19.48
CA ILE A 250 12.37 -8.07 18.41
C ILE A 250 13.06 -8.08 17.05
N ARG A 251 13.93 -7.11 16.80
CA ARG A 251 14.74 -7.05 15.57
C ARG A 251 15.63 -8.29 15.45
N ASP A 252 16.33 -8.67 16.52
CA ASP A 252 17.23 -9.83 16.53
C ASP A 252 16.45 -11.14 16.30
N GLU A 253 15.26 -11.28 16.90
CA GLU A 253 14.37 -12.42 16.66
C GLU A 253 13.87 -12.47 15.20
N LEU A 254 13.48 -11.31 14.63
CA LEU A 254 13.06 -11.23 13.23
C LEU A 254 14.19 -11.56 12.25
N GLU A 255 15.41 -11.13 12.56
CA GLU A 255 16.63 -11.48 11.82
C GLU A 255 16.84 -13.00 11.84
N ALA A 256 16.80 -13.63 13.01
CA ALA A 256 16.93 -15.08 13.15
C ALA A 256 15.84 -15.84 12.38
N ILE A 257 14.58 -15.39 12.45
CA ILE A 257 13.47 -15.99 11.68
C ILE A 257 13.75 -15.91 10.18
N MET A 258 14.22 -14.76 9.68
CA MET A 258 14.50 -14.60 8.25
C MET A 258 15.66 -15.45 7.78
N VAL A 259 16.74 -15.52 8.56
CA VAL A 259 17.88 -16.39 8.27
C VAL A 259 17.42 -17.83 8.07
N LEU A 260 16.58 -18.36 8.97
CA LEU A 260 16.02 -19.72 8.85
C LEU A 260 15.15 -19.89 7.59
N LEU A 261 14.34 -18.88 7.26
CA LEU A 261 13.49 -18.92 6.07
C LEU A 261 14.31 -18.84 4.77
N LEU A 262 15.40 -18.08 4.76
CA LEU A 262 16.33 -18.00 3.64
C LEU A 262 17.14 -19.29 3.50
N GLU A 263 17.55 -19.91 4.60
CA GLU A 263 18.18 -21.23 4.58
C GLU A 263 17.26 -22.26 3.93
N GLU A 264 16.00 -22.37 4.40
CA GLU A 264 14.99 -23.24 3.79
C GLU A 264 14.78 -22.91 2.30
N GLN A 265 14.76 -21.63 1.94
CA GLN A 265 14.65 -21.21 0.54
C GLN A 265 15.82 -21.72 -0.30
N LEU A 266 17.06 -21.55 0.15
CA LEU A 266 18.27 -21.98 -0.57
C LEU A 266 18.41 -23.50 -0.63
N GLU A 267 18.04 -24.22 0.43
CA GLU A 267 18.02 -25.69 0.45
C GLU A 267 17.04 -26.26 -0.59
N ASN A 268 15.95 -25.53 -0.86
CA ASN A 268 14.94 -25.87 -1.86
C ASN A 268 15.19 -25.18 -3.21
N ASP A 269 16.46 -24.89 -3.56
CA ASP A 269 16.90 -24.15 -4.76
C ASP A 269 16.02 -22.93 -5.10
N GLY A 270 15.52 -22.24 -4.09
CA GLY A 270 14.67 -21.07 -4.24
C GLY A 270 15.42 -19.90 -4.86
N PRO A 271 14.70 -18.85 -5.28
CA PRO A 271 15.31 -17.71 -5.92
C PRO A 271 16.28 -16.96 -4.99
N THR A 272 17.32 -16.39 -5.57
CA THR A 272 18.40 -15.67 -4.88
C THR A 272 18.43 -14.18 -5.24
N THR A 273 17.40 -13.73 -5.96
CA THR A 273 17.26 -12.32 -6.35
C THR A 273 17.19 -11.44 -5.11
N PHE A 274 17.97 -10.35 -5.10
CA PHE A 274 18.15 -9.42 -3.98
C PHE A 274 18.97 -9.92 -2.77
N LEU A 275 19.49 -11.16 -2.77
CA LEU A 275 20.49 -11.58 -1.79
C LEU A 275 21.88 -11.21 -2.29
N ASP A 276 22.43 -10.11 -1.80
CA ASP A 276 23.78 -9.66 -2.16
C ASP A 276 24.83 -10.30 -1.23
N PRO A 277 25.71 -11.20 -1.72
CA PRO A 277 26.70 -11.86 -0.89
C PRO A 277 27.57 -10.90 -0.07
N ASP A 278 27.94 -9.75 -0.64
CA ASP A 278 28.82 -8.78 0.02
C ASP A 278 28.06 -8.09 1.17
N ALA A 279 26.77 -7.81 0.98
CA ALA A 279 25.92 -7.25 2.04
C ALA A 279 25.62 -8.26 3.16
N LEU A 280 25.74 -9.56 2.90
CA LEU A 280 25.50 -10.61 3.88
C LEU A 280 26.72 -10.90 4.77
N GLU A 281 27.93 -10.50 4.38
CA GLU A 281 29.18 -10.83 5.11
C GLU A 281 29.13 -10.39 6.57
N ASP A 282 28.55 -9.22 6.83
CA ASP A 282 28.43 -8.62 8.17
C ASP A 282 27.10 -8.95 8.88
N SER A 283 26.28 -9.84 8.32
CA SER A 283 24.95 -10.21 8.86
C SER A 283 24.94 -11.60 9.50
N ALA A 284 23.87 -11.93 10.24
CA ALA A 284 23.64 -13.29 10.73
C ALA A 284 23.50 -14.35 9.62
N ALA A 285 23.24 -13.91 8.38
CA ALA A 285 23.11 -14.77 7.19
C ALA A 285 24.44 -15.05 6.46
N SER A 286 25.59 -14.59 6.96
CA SER A 286 26.90 -14.80 6.31
C SER A 286 27.22 -16.27 6.00
N HIS A 287 26.80 -17.20 6.85
CA HIS A 287 26.97 -18.64 6.65
C HIS A 287 26.18 -19.19 5.44
N LEU A 288 25.19 -18.46 4.93
CA LEU A 288 24.42 -18.83 3.74
C LEU A 288 25.16 -18.56 2.42
N ILE A 289 26.20 -17.71 2.44
CA ILE A 289 26.94 -17.28 1.24
C ILE A 289 27.46 -18.45 0.38
N PRO A 290 28.06 -19.52 0.94
CA PRO A 290 28.50 -20.65 0.12
C PRO A 290 27.35 -21.32 -0.64
N LYS A 291 26.21 -21.57 0.05
CA LYS A 291 25.03 -22.19 -0.58
C LYS A 291 24.38 -21.24 -1.59
N LEU A 292 24.32 -19.95 -1.28
CA LEU A 292 23.85 -18.91 -2.19
C LEU A 292 24.62 -18.93 -3.53
N LYS A 293 25.96 -19.02 -3.49
CA LYS A 293 26.81 -19.10 -4.69
C LYS A 293 26.54 -20.37 -5.50
N GLU A 294 26.32 -21.50 -4.83
CA GLU A 294 25.94 -22.77 -5.48
C GLU A 294 24.58 -22.66 -6.19
N VAL A 295 23.56 -22.15 -5.51
CA VAL A 295 22.20 -22.00 -6.06
C VAL A 295 22.19 -21.01 -7.23
N ARG A 296 22.89 -19.87 -7.11
CA ARG A 296 22.97 -18.87 -8.21
C ARG A 296 23.48 -19.47 -9.52
N LYS A 297 24.46 -20.37 -9.46
CA LYS A 297 24.94 -21.05 -10.66
C LYS A 297 23.83 -21.89 -11.29
N SER A 298 23.13 -22.69 -10.49
CA SER A 298 22.06 -23.54 -10.98
C SER A 298 20.87 -22.73 -11.51
N GLU A 299 20.54 -21.57 -10.92
CA GLU A 299 19.49 -20.68 -11.43
C GLU A 299 19.73 -20.28 -12.89
N ILE A 300 20.96 -19.87 -13.22
CA ILE A 300 21.33 -19.40 -14.55
C ILE A 300 21.37 -20.56 -15.54
N GLU A 301 22.01 -21.68 -15.15
CA GLU A 301 22.13 -22.86 -16.01
C GLU A 301 20.76 -23.48 -16.34
N ASN A 302 19.77 -23.33 -15.45
CA ASN A 302 18.39 -23.78 -15.68
C ASN A 302 17.47 -22.67 -16.24
N THR A 303 18.02 -21.53 -16.61
CA THR A 303 17.29 -20.41 -17.22
C THR A 303 17.52 -20.36 -18.73
N VAL A 304 16.43 -20.37 -19.48
CA VAL A 304 16.44 -20.20 -20.93
C VAL A 304 16.07 -18.77 -21.30
N VAL A 305 16.94 -18.10 -22.06
CA VAL A 305 16.65 -16.80 -22.65
C VAL A 305 16.18 -16.98 -24.09
N PHE A 306 14.96 -16.53 -24.35
CA PHE A 306 14.41 -16.59 -25.70
C PHE A 306 14.89 -15.44 -26.58
N THR A 307 15.04 -15.72 -27.88
CA THR A 307 15.28 -14.72 -28.92
C THR A 307 14.20 -14.79 -30.00
N LYS A 308 13.87 -13.63 -30.59
CA LYS A 308 12.93 -13.53 -31.71
C LYS A 308 13.24 -12.28 -32.52
N LYS A 309 13.40 -12.44 -33.84
CA LYS A 309 13.62 -11.33 -34.80
C LYS A 309 14.73 -10.36 -34.34
N GLY A 310 15.86 -10.91 -33.91
CA GLY A 310 17.04 -10.13 -33.48
C GLY A 310 16.94 -9.45 -32.11
N LYS A 311 15.91 -9.78 -31.32
CA LYS A 311 15.78 -9.35 -29.91
C LYS A 311 15.87 -10.53 -28.97
N ALA A 312 16.41 -10.28 -27.78
CA ALA A 312 16.50 -11.23 -26.69
C ALA A 312 15.68 -10.74 -25.49
N TYR A 313 14.97 -11.67 -24.83
CA TYR A 313 14.03 -11.33 -23.75
C TYR A 313 14.59 -11.71 -22.38
N MET A 314 14.91 -10.71 -21.56
CA MET A 314 15.70 -10.85 -20.33
C MET A 314 14.88 -11.11 -19.07
N ARG A 315 13.55 -11.18 -19.18
CA ARG A 315 12.66 -11.38 -18.02
C ARG A 315 13.00 -12.60 -17.15
N PRO A 316 13.36 -13.79 -17.71
CA PRO A 316 13.74 -14.93 -16.89
C PRO A 316 14.99 -14.63 -16.06
N LEU A 317 15.98 -14.00 -16.69
CA LEU A 317 17.27 -13.71 -16.09
C LEU A 317 17.16 -12.62 -15.00
N TRP A 318 16.29 -11.62 -15.19
CA TRP A 318 15.97 -10.64 -14.15
C TRP A 318 15.42 -11.25 -12.85
N ALA A 319 14.81 -12.43 -12.91
CA ALA A 319 14.25 -13.13 -11.76
C ALA A 319 15.23 -14.12 -11.10
N THR A 320 16.52 -14.02 -11.42
CA THR A 320 17.62 -14.79 -10.83
C THR A 320 18.61 -13.85 -10.15
N GLY A 321 19.34 -14.31 -9.14
CA GLY A 321 20.29 -13.48 -8.40
C GLY A 321 21.41 -12.92 -9.28
N MET A 322 22.18 -13.80 -9.92
CA MET A 322 23.28 -13.37 -10.79
C MET A 322 22.77 -12.64 -12.04
N GLY A 323 21.63 -13.08 -12.61
CA GLY A 323 21.06 -12.41 -13.76
C GLY A 323 20.63 -10.98 -13.45
N PHE A 324 20.06 -10.74 -12.27
CA PHE A 324 19.73 -9.41 -11.78
C PHE A 324 20.96 -8.49 -11.70
N GLU A 325 22.07 -8.98 -11.16
CA GLU A 325 23.33 -8.24 -11.03
C GLU A 325 23.91 -7.88 -12.40
N VAL A 326 24.05 -8.88 -13.28
CA VAL A 326 24.62 -8.71 -14.63
C VAL A 326 23.81 -7.72 -15.45
N LEU A 327 22.49 -7.81 -15.42
CA LEU A 327 21.62 -6.93 -16.19
C LEU A 327 21.66 -5.49 -15.66
N ASN A 328 21.75 -5.29 -14.34
CA ASN A 328 21.96 -3.97 -13.77
C ASN A 328 23.31 -3.37 -14.17
N GLN A 329 24.39 -4.14 -14.05
CA GLN A 329 25.75 -3.68 -14.38
C GLN A 329 25.89 -3.30 -15.86
N LEU A 330 25.29 -4.10 -16.75
CA LEU A 330 25.27 -3.83 -18.19
C LEU A 330 24.18 -2.83 -18.60
N ASN A 331 23.36 -2.36 -17.66
CA ASN A 331 22.24 -1.46 -17.90
C ASN A 331 21.27 -1.98 -18.99
N ILE A 332 20.95 -3.27 -18.93
CA ILE A 332 20.04 -3.94 -19.87
C ILE A 332 18.64 -4.01 -19.26
N GLY A 333 17.62 -3.57 -20.00
CA GLY A 333 16.22 -3.63 -19.56
C GLY A 333 15.61 -5.04 -19.65
N LEU A 334 14.28 -5.11 -19.77
CA LEU A 334 13.56 -6.39 -19.91
C LEU A 334 13.80 -7.08 -21.28
N GLU A 335 14.35 -6.36 -22.24
CA GLU A 335 14.68 -6.82 -23.58
C GLU A 335 15.96 -6.12 -24.05
N THR A 336 16.70 -6.76 -24.95
CA THR A 336 17.88 -6.18 -25.60
C THR A 336 18.08 -6.73 -27.00
N ASP A 337 18.97 -6.14 -27.78
CA ASP A 337 19.38 -6.66 -29.08
C ASP A 337 20.41 -7.80 -28.94
N MET A 338 20.82 -8.37 -30.07
CA MET A 338 21.81 -9.46 -30.06
C MET A 338 23.17 -9.03 -29.52
N SER A 339 23.55 -7.75 -29.64
CA SER A 339 24.80 -7.24 -29.08
C SER A 339 24.77 -7.25 -27.56
N GLY A 340 23.69 -6.73 -26.97
CA GLY A 340 23.49 -6.77 -25.52
C GLY A 340 23.42 -8.20 -24.99
N LEU A 341 22.78 -9.12 -25.72
CA LEU A 341 22.80 -10.55 -25.37
C LEU A 341 24.23 -11.13 -25.38
N GLN A 342 25.08 -10.79 -26.36
CA GLN A 342 26.47 -11.25 -26.34
C GLN A 342 27.25 -10.69 -25.16
N SER A 343 27.01 -9.43 -24.75
CA SER A 343 27.63 -8.87 -23.54
C SER A 343 27.25 -9.66 -22.29
N VAL A 344 25.96 -10.01 -22.13
CA VAL A 344 25.48 -10.85 -21.02
C VAL A 344 26.16 -12.21 -21.04
N ARG A 345 26.22 -12.87 -22.19
CA ARG A 345 26.91 -14.17 -22.33
C ARG A 345 28.39 -14.08 -22.02
N GLY A 346 29.05 -13.01 -22.47
CA GLY A 346 30.46 -12.77 -22.21
C GLY A 346 30.76 -12.69 -20.72
N TYR A 347 29.91 -11.95 -19.99
CA TYR A 347 29.99 -11.86 -18.53
C TYR A 347 29.76 -13.22 -17.85
N LEU A 348 28.66 -13.90 -18.16
CA LEU A 348 28.37 -15.20 -17.54
C LEU A 348 29.46 -16.23 -17.84
N ARG A 349 30.05 -16.18 -19.04
CA ARG A 349 31.16 -17.05 -19.41
C ARG A 349 32.45 -16.74 -18.65
N SER A 350 32.73 -15.49 -18.30
CA SER A 350 33.88 -15.17 -17.43
C SER A 350 33.71 -15.74 -16.03
N GLU A 351 32.47 -15.88 -15.57
CA GLU A 351 32.12 -16.58 -14.31
C GLU A 351 32.01 -18.11 -14.47
N GLY A 352 32.35 -18.65 -15.65
CA GLY A 352 32.30 -20.10 -15.90
C GLY A 352 30.89 -20.68 -16.05
N ILE A 353 29.90 -19.84 -16.37
CA ILE A 353 28.48 -20.20 -16.45
C ILE A 353 28.00 -20.13 -17.90
N GLN A 354 27.22 -21.13 -18.31
CA GLN A 354 26.62 -21.16 -19.64
C GLN A 354 25.14 -20.81 -19.56
N LEU A 355 24.74 -19.79 -20.32
CA LEU A 355 23.34 -19.39 -20.49
C LEU A 355 22.74 -20.08 -21.72
N GLU A 356 21.63 -20.79 -21.52
CA GLU A 356 20.86 -21.39 -22.60
C GLU A 356 20.06 -20.33 -23.37
N ILE A 357 20.11 -20.41 -24.70
CA ILE A 357 19.46 -19.47 -25.60
C ILE A 357 18.71 -20.25 -26.69
N GLU A 358 17.45 -19.90 -26.87
CA GLU A 358 16.58 -20.55 -27.86
C GLU A 358 15.90 -19.49 -28.74
N GLU A 359 15.96 -19.66 -30.07
CA GLU A 359 15.23 -18.83 -31.03
C GLU A 359 13.83 -19.41 -31.24
N VAL A 360 12.80 -18.56 -31.09
CA VAL A 360 11.40 -19.00 -31.08
C VAL A 360 10.48 -18.09 -31.91
N ASP A 361 9.47 -18.68 -32.54
CA ASP A 361 8.40 -17.93 -33.21
C ASP A 361 7.45 -17.25 -32.20
N TYR A 362 7.30 -17.83 -31.01
CA TYR A 362 6.45 -17.33 -29.94
C TYR A 362 7.15 -17.42 -28.58
N VAL A 363 7.21 -16.29 -27.86
CA VAL A 363 7.92 -16.19 -26.59
C VAL A 363 6.98 -16.55 -25.43
N ARG A 364 7.17 -17.74 -24.86
CA ARG A 364 6.46 -18.17 -23.65
C ARG A 364 7.44 -18.25 -22.48
N GLN A 365 7.57 -17.13 -21.75
CA GLN A 365 8.52 -17.01 -20.64
C GLN A 365 8.35 -18.11 -19.59
N LYS A 366 9.44 -18.79 -19.26
CA LYS A 366 9.58 -19.69 -18.12
C LYS A 366 10.50 -19.01 -17.10
N TYR A 367 10.24 -19.22 -15.82
CA TYR A 367 10.99 -18.58 -14.74
C TYR A 367 11.48 -19.65 -13.78
N TYR A 368 12.73 -19.52 -13.34
CA TYR A 368 13.34 -20.44 -12.40
C TYR A 368 12.79 -20.20 -11.00
N ARG A 369 11.85 -21.04 -10.54
CA ARG A 369 11.24 -21.11 -9.20
C ARG A 369 10.69 -19.81 -8.56
N ALA A 370 10.91 -18.65 -9.18
CA ALA A 370 10.51 -17.33 -8.71
C ALA A 370 8.98 -17.19 -8.73
N SER A 371 8.43 -16.79 -7.59
CA SER A 371 7.00 -16.63 -7.43
C SER A 371 6.46 -15.51 -8.33
N PRO A 372 5.14 -15.49 -8.60
CA PRO A 372 4.51 -14.33 -9.25
C PRO A 372 4.75 -13.00 -8.51
N SER A 373 4.98 -13.04 -7.19
CA SER A 373 5.17 -11.86 -6.33
C SER A 373 6.56 -11.25 -6.54
N LEU A 374 7.62 -12.06 -6.41
CA LEU A 374 9.00 -11.65 -6.67
C LEU A 374 9.15 -11.11 -8.10
N ARG A 375 8.69 -11.87 -9.10
CA ARG A 375 8.77 -11.46 -10.52
C ARG A 375 8.11 -10.10 -10.75
N ARG A 376 6.95 -9.88 -10.14
CA ARG A 376 6.23 -8.61 -10.26
C ARG A 376 7.04 -7.46 -9.67
N HIS A 377 7.56 -7.64 -8.45
CA HIS A 377 8.37 -6.63 -7.77
C HIS A 377 9.61 -6.25 -8.62
N VAL A 378 10.35 -7.24 -9.12
CA VAL A 378 11.51 -7.02 -10.01
C VAL A 378 11.11 -6.23 -11.25
N PHE A 379 10.08 -6.67 -11.98
CA PHE A 379 9.76 -6.05 -13.27
C PHE A 379 9.18 -4.64 -13.11
N ASP A 380 8.40 -4.38 -12.07
CA ASP A 380 7.92 -3.04 -11.77
C ASP A 380 9.10 -2.10 -11.49
N MET A 381 10.09 -2.54 -10.71
CA MET A 381 11.32 -1.77 -10.47
C MET A 381 12.10 -1.47 -11.76
N VAL A 382 12.32 -2.47 -12.62
CA VAL A 382 13.02 -2.28 -13.90
C VAL A 382 12.27 -1.29 -14.81
N LEU A 383 10.93 -1.38 -14.85
CA LEU A 383 10.10 -0.48 -15.64
C LEU A 383 10.12 0.95 -15.09
N GLU A 384 10.13 1.14 -13.77
CA GLU A 384 10.28 2.45 -13.16
C GLU A 384 11.64 3.08 -13.44
N TYR A 385 12.72 2.30 -13.33
CA TYR A 385 14.06 2.76 -13.67
C TYR A 385 14.14 3.22 -15.13
N ALA A 386 13.57 2.44 -16.06
CA ALA A 386 13.52 2.80 -17.48
C ALA A 386 12.72 4.09 -17.74
N LYS A 387 11.65 4.37 -16.98
CA LYS A 387 10.89 5.63 -17.09
C LYS A 387 11.72 6.82 -16.61
N ARG A 388 12.53 6.67 -15.56
CA ARG A 388 13.39 7.74 -15.03
C ARG A 388 14.49 8.13 -16.01
N LYS A 389 15.10 7.18 -16.72
CA LYS A 389 16.12 7.46 -17.75
C LYS A 389 15.61 8.16 -19.02
N LYS A 390 14.29 8.13 -19.28
CA LYS A 390 13.67 8.78 -20.44
C LYS A 390 13.20 10.21 -20.15
N ARG A 391 13.24 10.64 -18.90
CA ARG A 391 12.97 12.01 -18.45
C ARG A 391 14.30 12.71 -18.26
#